data_AF-E9N9M8-F1
#
_entry.id   AF-E9N9M8-F1
#
_cell.length_a   1.000
_cell.length_b   1.000
_cell.length_c   1.000
_cell.angle_alpha   90.00
_cell.angle_beta   90.00
_cell.angle_gamma   90.00
#
_symmetry.space_group_name_H-M   'P 1'
#
loop_
_entity.id
_entity.type
_entity.pdbx_description
1 polymer ?
#
loop_
_entity_poly.entity_id
_entity_poly.type
_entity_poly.pdbx_seq_one_letter_code
_entity_poly.pdbx_strand_id
1 'polypeptide(L)'
;AALRFQQEALNLRAQRQEILAANIANADTPGYQARDIDFASELKKVMVRGREETGGVALTLTSSHHIPAQAVSSPAVDLLYRVPDQP
;
A
#
# COMPACT_ATOMS: atom_id res chain seq x y z
N ALA A 1 17.98 -9.81 12.99
CA ALA A 1 17.48 -10.18 11.64
C ALA A 1 16.06 -10.75 11.69
N ALA A 2 15.78 -11.83 12.44
CA ALA A 2 14.46 -12.49 12.49
C ALA A 2 13.30 -11.59 12.95
N LEU A 3 13.48 -10.78 14.00
CA LEU A 3 12.43 -9.89 14.52
C LEU A 3 11.97 -8.84 13.48
N ARG A 4 12.91 -8.27 12.71
CA ARG A 4 12.59 -7.29 11.66
C ARG A 4 11.77 -7.93 10.53
N PHE A 5 12.11 -9.14 10.12
CA PHE A 5 11.33 -9.88 9.12
C PHE A 5 9.89 -10.11 9.59
N GLN A 6 9.71 -10.57 10.82
CA GLN A 6 8.39 -10.84 11.40
C GLN A 6 7.56 -9.56 11.50
N GLN A 7 8.17 -8.45 11.91
CA GLN A 7 7.50 -7.15 11.97
C GLN A 7 7.01 -6.70 10.60
N GLU A 8 7.84 -6.77 9.56
CA GLU A 8 7.41 -6.37 8.21
C GLU A 8 6.37 -7.31 7.61
N ALA A 9 6.47 -8.61 7.88
CA ALA A 9 5.45 -9.58 7.47
C ALA A 9 4.09 -9.28 8.13
N LEU A 10 4.07 -8.91 9.41
CA LEU A 10 2.86 -8.50 10.11
C LEU A 10 2.28 -7.19 9.55
N ASN A 11 3.12 -6.20 9.28
CA ASN A 11 2.70 -4.94 8.66
C ASN A 11 2.06 -5.18 7.28
N LEU A 12 2.71 -5.96 6.42
CA LEU A 12 2.21 -6.26 5.07
C LEU A 12 0.91 -7.08 5.13
N ARG A 13 0.78 -7.98 6.11
CA ARG A 13 -0.45 -8.73 6.35
C ARG A 13 -1.60 -7.83 6.79
N ALA A 14 -1.35 -6.87 7.69
CA ALA A 14 -2.36 -5.91 8.11
C ALA A 14 -2.86 -5.08 6.92
N GLN A 15 -1.94 -4.58 6.09
CA GLN A 15 -2.30 -3.84 4.88
C GLN A 15 -3.14 -4.68 3.90
N ARG A 16 -2.79 -5.97 3.71
CA ARG A 16 -3.60 -6.87 2.89
C ARG A 16 -5.01 -7.07 3.47
N GLN A 17 -5.13 -7.16 4.79
CA GLN A 17 -6.43 -7.28 5.44
C GLN A 17 -7.31 -6.04 5.24
N GLU A 18 -6.72 -4.84 5.24
CA GLU A 18 -7.44 -3.60 4.92
C GLU A 18 -7.98 -3.63 3.48
N ILE A 19 -7.17 -4.08 2.50
CA ILE A 19 -7.60 -4.23 1.11
C ILE A 19 -8.76 -5.23 1.00
N LEU A 20 -8.65 -6.38 1.67
CA LEU A 20 -9.72 -7.37 1.67
C LEU A 20 -11.00 -6.84 2.33
N ALA A 21 -10.87 -6.10 3.45
CA ALA A 21 -12.01 -5.47 4.10
C ALA A 21 -12.68 -4.43 3.18
N ALA A 22 -11.89 -3.63 2.46
CA ALA A 22 -12.41 -2.69 1.48
C ALA A 22 -13.12 -3.40 0.32
N ASN A 23 -12.58 -4.52 -0.17
CA ASN A 23 -13.25 -5.33 -1.20
C ASN A 23 -14.59 -5.88 -0.70
N ILE A 24 -14.65 -6.40 0.53
CA ILE A 24 -15.88 -6.92 1.14
C ILE A 24 -16.92 -5.80 1.29
N ALA A 25 -16.51 -4.64 1.78
CA ALA A 25 -17.40 -3.49 1.97
C ALA A 25 -17.99 -2.98 0.64
N ASN A 26 -17.27 -3.14 -0.47
CA ASN A 26 -17.70 -2.69 -1.80
C ASN A 26 -18.18 -3.83 -2.71
N ALA A 27 -18.31 -5.06 -2.19
CA ALA A 27 -18.62 -6.25 -2.99
C ALA A 27 -19.92 -6.10 -3.80
N ASP A 28 -20.92 -5.43 -3.22
CA ASP A 28 -22.24 -5.21 -3.85
C ASP A 28 -22.32 -3.88 -4.62
N THR A 29 -21.20 -3.18 -4.81
CA THR A 29 -21.19 -1.92 -5.58
C THR A 29 -21.06 -2.23 -7.08
N PRO A 30 -22.05 -1.89 -7.92
CA PRO A 30 -21.98 -2.15 -9.36
C PRO A 30 -20.73 -1.54 -9.99
N GLY A 31 -19.99 -2.33 -10.78
CA GLY A 31 -18.77 -1.90 -11.45
C GLY A 31 -17.52 -1.83 -10.56
N TYR A 32 -17.61 -2.21 -9.28
CA TYR A 32 -16.43 -2.29 -8.41
C TYR A 32 -15.49 -3.43 -8.84
N GLN A 33 -14.19 -3.15 -8.81
CA GLN A 33 -13.15 -4.11 -9.18
C GLN A 33 -12.24 -4.35 -7.97
N ALA A 34 -12.33 -5.55 -7.41
CA ALA A 34 -11.55 -5.94 -6.25
C ALA A 34 -10.04 -5.94 -6.54
N ARG A 35 -9.25 -5.53 -5.55
CA ARG A 35 -7.79 -5.46 -5.64
C ARG A 35 -7.12 -6.38 -4.62
N ASP A 36 -5.88 -6.79 -4.89
CA ASP A 36 -5.04 -7.53 -3.94
C ASP A 36 -3.57 -7.23 -4.22
N ILE A 37 -2.68 -7.75 -3.36
CA ILE A 37 -1.23 -7.64 -3.49
C ILE A 37 -0.63 -9.04 -3.62
N ASP A 38 0.44 -9.18 -4.40
CA ASP A 38 1.27 -10.39 -4.34
C ASP A 38 2.14 -10.33 -3.08
N PHE A 39 1.61 -10.86 -1.99
CA PHE A 39 2.26 -10.84 -0.69
C PHE A 39 3.71 -11.37 -0.71
N ALA A 40 3.97 -12.45 -1.45
CA ALA A 40 5.31 -13.05 -1.48
C ALA A 40 6.32 -12.14 -2.17
N SER A 41 5.91 -11.59 -3.32
CA SER A 41 6.72 -10.63 -4.07
C SER A 41 6.96 -9.34 -3.27
N GLU A 42 5.93 -8.81 -2.62
CA GLU A 42 6.01 -7.58 -1.82
C GLU A 42 6.84 -7.75 -0.55
N LEU A 43 6.70 -8.88 0.16
CA LEU A 43 7.53 -9.17 1.33
C LEU A 43 9.02 -9.27 0.93
N LYS A 44 9.31 -9.89 -0.21
CA LYS A 44 10.67 -9.96 -0.75
C LYS A 44 11.21 -8.58 -1.09
N LYS A 45 10.40 -7.70 -1.71
CA LYS A 45 10.78 -6.31 -2.02
C LYS A 45 11.13 -5.54 -0.74
N VAL A 46 10.29 -5.60 0.29
CA VAL A 46 10.52 -4.92 1.58
C VAL A 46 11.78 -5.44 2.29
N MET A 47 12.08 -6.74 2.18
CA MET A 47 13.30 -7.32 2.75
C MET A 47 14.58 -6.90 2.02
N VAL A 48 14.53 -6.75 0.69
CA VAL A 48 15.70 -6.41 -0.14
C VAL A 48 16.00 -4.91 -0.14
N ARG A 49 14.97 -4.07 -0.31
CA ARG A 49 15.13 -2.61 -0.39
C ARG A 49 15.05 -1.91 0.97
N GLY A 50 14.55 -2.60 2.00
CA GLY A 50 14.00 -1.90 3.18
C GLY A 50 12.75 -1.12 2.78
N ARG A 51 12.13 -0.40 3.74
CA ARG A 51 11.24 0.69 3.33
C ARG A 51 12.12 1.72 2.65
N GLU A 52 12.11 1.75 1.32
CA GLU A 52 12.57 2.93 0.60
C GLU A 52 11.76 4.08 1.15
N GLU A 53 12.41 4.96 1.91
CA GLU A 53 11.86 6.28 2.19
C GLU A 53 11.80 6.96 0.83
N THR A 54 10.69 6.76 0.12
CA THR A 54 10.33 7.56 -1.05
C THR A 54 10.40 9.00 -0.58
N GLY A 55 11.52 9.65 -0.91
CA GLY A 55 11.83 11.00 -0.44
C GLY A 55 10.61 11.88 -0.66
N GLY A 56 10.15 12.52 0.41
CA GLY A 56 8.90 13.28 0.38
C GLY A 56 8.87 14.22 -0.81
N VAL A 57 7.81 14.14 -1.61
CA VAL A 57 7.65 15.04 -2.76
C VAL A 57 7.26 16.39 -2.19
N ALA A 58 8.16 17.37 -2.31
CA ALA A 58 7.87 18.75 -1.94
C ALA A 58 6.87 19.34 -2.93
N LEU A 59 5.75 19.88 -2.43
CA LEU A 59 4.78 20.57 -3.27
C LEU A 59 5.29 21.96 -3.62
N THR A 60 5.06 22.40 -4.86
CA THR A 60 5.40 23.77 -5.27
C THR A 60 4.42 24.75 -4.63
N LEU A 61 4.94 25.73 -3.89
CA LEU A 61 4.13 26.79 -3.32
C LEU A 61 3.66 27.76 -4.41
N THR A 62 2.37 28.06 -4.43
CA THR A 62 1.79 29.05 -5.36
C THR A 62 1.93 30.50 -4.87
N SER A 63 2.30 30.69 -3.60
CA SER A 63 2.53 31.99 -2.96
C SER A 63 3.56 31.83 -1.85
N SER A 64 4.31 32.90 -1.54
CA SER A 64 5.29 32.93 -0.46
C SER A 64 4.67 32.84 0.95
N HIS A 65 3.37 33.09 1.08
CA HIS A 65 2.65 32.97 2.36
C HIS A 65 2.03 31.58 2.59
N HIS A 66 2.12 30.68 1.61
CA HIS A 66 1.58 29.33 1.77
C HIS A 66 2.50 28.45 2.63
N ILE A 67 1.89 27.63 3.47
CA ILE A 67 2.59 26.70 4.34
C ILE A 67 3.17 25.57 3.48
N PRO A 68 4.49 25.31 3.54
CA PRO A 68 5.09 24.20 2.82
C PRO A 68 4.51 22.88 3.30
N ALA A 69 4.10 22.05 2.34
CA ALA A 69 3.63 20.69 2.58
C ALA A 69 4.51 19.72 1.80
N GLN A 70 4.91 18.63 2.46
CA GLN A 70 5.51 17.47 1.80
C GLN A 70 4.45 16.38 1.68
N ALA A 71 4.32 15.81 0.48
CA ALA A 71 3.52 14.60 0.31
C ALA A 71 4.31 13.43 0.92
N VAL A 72 3.75 12.84 1.97
CA VAL A 72 4.23 11.57 2.51
C VAL A 72 3.67 10.48 1.60
N SER A 73 4.51 9.92 0.74
CA SER A 73 4.13 8.76 -0.05
C SER A 73 4.20 7.53 0.87
N SER A 74 3.04 6.94 1.15
CA SER A 74 3.01 5.60 1.74
C SER A 74 3.75 4.63 0.81
N PRO A 75 4.47 3.63 1.34
CA PRO A 75 5.13 2.63 0.50
C PRO A 75 4.10 2.06 -0.46
N ALA A 76 4.30 2.34 -1.75
CA ALA A 76 3.37 1.96 -2.79
C ALA A 76 3.50 0.45 -3.00
N VAL A 77 2.61 -0.30 -2.37
CA VAL A 77 2.43 -1.72 -2.67
C VAL A 77 1.62 -1.79 -3.95
N ASP A 78 2.12 -2.54 -4.92
CA ASP A 78 1.49 -2.63 -6.23
C ASP A 78 0.14 -3.36 -6.09
N LEU A 79 -0.96 -2.65 -6.30
CA LEU A 79 -2.30 -3.20 -6.19
C LEU A 79 -2.71 -3.79 -7.55
N LEU A 80 -2.86 -5.11 -7.58
CA LEU A 80 -3.32 -5.83 -8.76
C LEU A 80 -4.83 -6.08 -8.68
N TYR A 81 -5.48 -6.20 -9.83
CA TYR A 81 -6.85 -6.68 -9.87
C TYR A 81 -6.90 -8.15 -9.46
N ARG A 82 -7.88 -8.49 -8.63
CA ARG A 82 -8.09 -9.86 -8.19
C ARG A 82 -8.79 -10.65 -9.29
N VAL A 83 -8.39 -11.90 -9.49
CA VAL A 83 -9.19 -12.85 -10.28
C VAL A 83 -10.43 -13.20 -9.45
N PRO A 84 -11.65 -13.09 -10.00
CA PRO A 84 -12.86 -13.46 -9.27
C PRO A 84 -12.82 -14.96 -8.94
N ASP A 85 -12.99 -15.30 -7.67
CA ASP A 85 -13.12 -16.69 -7.18
C ASP A 85 -14.58 -17.02 -6.79
N GLN A 86 -15.51 -16.08 -7.03
CA GLN A 86 -16.92 -16.26 -6.71
C GLN A 86 -17.66 -16.95 -7.87
N PRO A 87 -18.48 -17.99 -7.62
CA PRO A 87 -19.36 -18.59 -8.62
C PRO A 87 -20.50 -17.66 -9.03
#